data_AF-X0XYZ9-F1
#
_entry.id   AF-X0XYZ9-F1
#
_cell.length_a   1.000
_cell.length_b   1.000
_cell.length_c   1.000
_cell.angle_alpha   90.00
_cell.angle_beta   90.00
_cell.angle_gamma   90.00
#
_symmetry.space_group_name_H-M   'P 1'
#
loop_
_entity.id
_entity.type
_entity.pdbx_description
1 polymer ?
#
loop_
_entity_poly.entity_id
_entity_poly.type
_entity_poly.pdbx_seq_one_letter_code
_entity_poly.pdbx_strand_id
1 'polypeptide(L)' 'IQAGTISAGMLPKVEACLRALDAGVTRAHIIDGRFSHSLLLEIYTAQGVGTVIHQ' A
#
# COMPACT_ATOMS: atom_id res chain seq x y z
N ILE A 1 -1.97 11.63 7.26
CA ILE A 1 -1.99 10.94 8.58
C ILE A 1 -2.67 11.79 9.66
N GLN A 2 -2.41 13.10 9.75
CA GLN A 2 -2.91 13.98 10.83
C GLN A 2 -4.46 14.06 10.98
N ALA A 3 -5.23 13.73 9.94
CA ALA A 3 -6.70 13.75 10.00
C ALA A 3 -7.34 12.57 10.77
N GLY A 4 -6.56 11.62 11.28
CA GLY A 4 -7.08 10.46 12.02
C GLY A 4 -7.80 9.40 11.16
N THR A 5 -7.86 9.57 9.84
CA THR A 5 -8.49 8.63 8.90
C THR A 5 -7.81 7.26 8.86
N ILE A 6 -6.50 7.22 9.11
CA ILE A 6 -5.72 5.98 9.20
C ILE A 6 -5.58 5.65 10.68
N SER A 7 -6.12 4.52 11.10
CA SER A 7 -6.18 4.13 12.52
C SER A 7 -5.87 2.65 12.74
N ALA A 8 -5.66 2.30 14.02
CA ALA A 8 -5.41 0.94 14.48
C ALA A 8 -4.33 0.22 13.65
N GLY A 9 -4.62 -1.00 13.17
CA GLY A 9 -3.67 -1.83 12.44
C GLY A 9 -3.23 -1.28 11.07
N MET A 10 -3.88 -0.24 10.55
CA MET A 10 -3.47 0.40 9.31
C MET A 10 -2.35 1.43 9.52
N LEU A 11 -2.30 2.08 10.68
CA LEU A 11 -1.25 3.04 11.00
C LEU A 11 0.18 2.45 10.87
N PRO A 12 0.52 1.30 11.50
CA PRO A 12 1.85 0.74 11.37
C PRO A 12 2.17 0.25 9.94
N LYS A 13 1.15 -0.11 9.14
CA LYS A 13 1.34 -0.49 7.72
C LYS A 13 1.75 0.71 6.88
N VAL A 14 1.04 1.83 7.06
CA VAL A 14 1.35 3.07 6.34
C VAL A 14 2.72 3.62 6.77
N GLU A 15 3.04 3.61 8.06
CA GLU A 15 4.37 4.02 8.55
C GLU A 15 5.50 3.19 7.93
N ALA A 16 5.33 1.87 7.82
CA ALA A 16 6.31 1.01 7.17
C ALA A 16 6.47 1.33 5.68
N CYS A 17 5.37 1.58 4.96
CA CYS A 17 5.42 2.02 3.57
C CYS A 17 6.17 3.34 3.41
N LEU A 18 5.91 4.33 4.27
CA LEU A 18 6.60 5.63 4.24
C LEU A 18 8.11 5.46 4.48
N ARG A 19 8.51 4.67 5.49
CA ARG A 19 9.93 4.38 5.74
C ARG A 19 10.62 3.73 4.54
N ALA A 20 9.92 2.84 3.83
CA ALA A 20 10.46 2.20 2.63
C ALA A 20 10.66 3.20 1.49
N LEU A 21 9.69 4.11 1.27
CA LEU A 21 9.79 5.18 0.28
C LEU A 21 10.95 6.14 0.62
N ASP A 22 11.07 6.54 1.88
CA ASP A 22 12.18 7.38 2.37
C ASP A 22 13.55 6.71 2.18
N ALA A 23 13.60 5.37 2.17
CA ALA A 23 14.80 4.57 1.91
C ALA A 23 15.07 4.32 0.41
N GLY A 24 14.29 4.92 -0.49
CA GLY A 24 14.52 4.86 -1.95
C GLY A 24 13.67 3.85 -2.72
N VAL A 25 12.69 3.20 -2.07
CA VAL A 25 11.70 2.38 -2.81
C VAL A 25 10.81 3.31 -3.63
N THR A 26 10.58 2.98 -4.91
CA THR A 26 9.79 3.85 -5.80
C THR A 26 8.30 3.87 -5.46
N ARG A 27 7.73 2.72 -5.06
CA ARG A 27 6.30 2.55 -4.78
C ARG A 27 6.07 1.49 -3.71
N ALA A 28 5.09 1.72 -2.84
CA ALA A 28 4.61 0.75 -1.87
C ALA A 28 3.11 0.48 -2.09
N HIS A 29 2.73 -0.79 -2.11
CA HIS A 29 1.37 -1.23 -2.43
C HIS A 29 0.74 -1.92 -1.21
N ILE A 30 -0.43 -1.45 -0.77
CA ILE A 30 -1.25 -2.12 0.25
C ILE A 30 -2.44 -2.76 -0.47
N ILE A 31 -2.44 -4.09 -0.56
CA ILE A 31 -3.45 -4.86 -1.31
C ILE A 31 -4.34 -5.70 -0.40
N ASP A 32 -5.56 -6.00 -0.86
CA ASP A 32 -6.44 -6.96 -0.19
C ASP A 32 -6.11 -8.40 -0.63
N GLY A 33 -5.45 -9.13 0.26
CA GLY A 33 -5.03 -10.51 0.02
C GLY A 33 -6.18 -11.52 -0.07
N ARG A 34 -7.43 -11.14 0.21
CA ARG A 34 -8.60 -12.04 0.12
C ARG A 34 -9.04 -12.30 -1.33
N PHE A 35 -8.61 -11.45 -2.26
CA PHE A 35 -8.84 -11.69 -3.69
C PHE A 35 -7.87 -12.75 -4.22
N SER A 36 -8.43 -13.75 -4.91
CA SER A 36 -7.62 -14.71 -5.65
C SER A 36 -6.71 -13.99 -6.63
N HIS A 37 -5.43 -14.36 -6.61
CA HIS A 37 -4.41 -13.76 -7.47
C HIS A 37 -4.19 -12.25 -7.25
N SER A 38 -4.51 -11.71 -6.06
CA SER A 38 -4.36 -10.28 -5.72
C SER A 38 -3.00 -9.68 -6.11
N LEU A 39 -1.89 -10.39 -5.90
CA LEU A 39 -0.56 -9.96 -6.32
C LEU A 39 -0.44 -9.79 -7.84
N LEU A 40 -0.94 -10.76 -8.62
CA LEU A 40 -0.89 -10.69 -10.08
C LEU A 40 -1.79 -9.58 -10.61
N LEU A 41 -2.98 -9.42 -10.03
CA LEU A 41 -3.90 -8.36 -10.40
C LEU A 41 -3.30 -6.97 -10.14
N GLU A 42 -2.63 -6.78 -8.99
CA GLU A 42 -1.96 -5.52 -8.67
C GLU A 42 -0.84 -5.17 -9.64
N ILE A 43 -0.07 -6.15 -10.09
CA ILE A 43 1.11 -5.92 -10.95
C ILE A 43 0.72 -5.81 -12.43
N TYR A 44 -0.22 -6.64 -12.89
CA TYR A 44 -0.48 -6.85 -14.32
C TYR A 44 -1.79 -6.21 -14.80
N THR A 45 -2.48 -5.43 -13.97
CA THR A 45 -3.66 -4.65 -14.41
C THR A 45 -3.46 -3.17 -14.13
N ALA A 46 -3.98 -2.32 -15.01
CA ALA A 46 -3.90 -0.87 -14.84
C ALA A 46 -4.75 -0.35 -13.67
N GLN A 47 -5.81 -1.08 -13.30
CA GLN A 47 -6.68 -0.71 -12.17
C GLN A 47 -6.08 -1.11 -10.82
N GLY A 48 -5.39 -2.26 -10.75
CA GLY A 48 -4.95 -2.84 -9.48
C GLY A 48 -6.13 -3.29 -8.59
N VAL A 49 -5.80 -3.74 -7.38
CA VAL A 49 -6.76 -4.19 -6.36
C VAL A 49 -6.47 -3.60 -4.98
N GLY A 50 -5.55 -2.63 -4.90
CA GLY A 50 -5.11 -2.03 -3.65
C GLY A 50 -4.95 -0.52 -3.69
N THR A 51 -4.23 -0.01 -2.70
CA THR A 51 -3.82 1.39 -2.59
C THR A 51 -2.32 1.50 -2.84
N VAL A 52 -1.93 2.39 -3.75
CA VAL A 52 -0.52 2.66 -4.07
C VAL A 52 -0.08 3.94 -3.36
N ILE A 53 1.00 3.85 -2.59
CA ILE A 53 1.69 4.97 -1.96
C ILE A 53 2.98 5.23 -2.74
N HIS A 54 3.17 6.47 -3.17
CA HIS A 54 4.32 6.93 -3.95
C HIS A 54 4.61 8.40 -3.59
N GLN A 55 5.85 8.85 -3.81
CA GLN A 55 6.23 10.26 -3.69
C GLN A 55 5.95 11.04 -4.98
#